data_AF-F0SPF9-F1
#
_entry.id   AF-F0SPF9-F1
#
_cell.length_a   1.000
_cell.length_b   1.000
_cell.length_c   1.000
_cell.angle_alpha   90.00
_cell.angle_beta   90.00
_cell.angle_gamma   90.00
#
_symmetry.space_group_name_H-M   'P 1'
#
loop_
_entity.id
_entity.type
_entity.pdbx_description
1 polymer ?
#
loop_
_entity_poly.entity_id
_entity_poly.type
_entity_poly.pdbx_seq_one_letter_code
_entity_poly.pdbx_strand_id
1 'polypeptide(L)'
;MNFTQTANPVRVGGSLLQLMVVTHSVTGKLRADTQAALDTKIATFNSVFNSSNISAVGLYFDNGTPTQHVIQTSATLDGIKLVNGPNYPSGSGAEYSVFRTVQFTLQAEVKSANRDLVQFQETISVSGGTRPSTWLLPADGSLPIRQRLVRIPYTITQAGSAETYRSTFAWPDPLGEEPDTISQTAAGAEYNRGGQATYRWSWDYQWTTLTTPAATLRPNDRRGYQ
;
A
#
# COMPACT_ATOMS: atom_id res chain seq x y z
N MET A 1 -5.89 -5.14 4.04
CA MET A 1 -5.62 -4.00 3.13
C MET A 1 -4.64 -4.50 2.10
N ASN A 2 -4.78 -4.09 0.84
CA ASN A 2 -3.78 -4.33 -0.20
C ASN A 2 -3.33 -2.99 -0.78
N PHE A 3 -2.02 -2.79 -0.89
CA PHE A 3 -1.37 -1.65 -1.51
C PHE A 3 -0.38 -2.17 -2.53
N THR A 4 -0.45 -1.72 -3.77
CA THR A 4 0.51 -2.07 -4.81
C THR A 4 1.12 -0.80 -5.37
N GLN A 5 2.45 -0.73 -5.37
CA GLN A 5 3.21 0.30 -6.06
C GLN A 5 3.86 -0.31 -7.31
N THR A 6 3.70 0.36 -8.44
CA THR A 6 4.52 0.10 -9.62
C THR A 6 5.28 1.35 -10.00
N ALA A 7 6.51 1.18 -10.47
CA ALA A 7 7.37 2.26 -10.92
C ALA A 7 7.97 1.86 -12.26
N ASN A 8 7.48 2.50 -13.33
CA ASN A 8 7.87 2.19 -14.69
C ASN A 8 8.56 3.41 -15.30
N PRO A 9 9.84 3.29 -15.67
CA PRO A 9 10.54 4.35 -16.37
C PRO A 9 10.00 4.56 -17.78
N VAL A 10 9.91 5.83 -18.18
CA VAL A 10 9.51 6.30 -19.51
C VAL A 10 10.68 7.04 -20.13
N ARG A 11 11.09 6.62 -21.33
CA ARG A 11 12.13 7.31 -22.10
C ARG A 11 11.51 8.48 -22.85
N VAL A 12 12.00 9.69 -22.60
CA VAL A 12 11.55 10.90 -23.29
C VAL A 12 12.66 11.42 -24.20
N GLY A 13 12.48 11.28 -25.52
CA GLY A 13 13.19 12.03 -26.56
C GLY A 13 14.71 12.13 -26.45
N GLY A 14 15.45 11.01 -26.41
CA GLY A 14 16.92 10.99 -26.50
C GLY A 14 17.69 11.65 -25.34
N SER A 15 16.98 12.20 -24.35
CA SER A 15 17.56 12.87 -23.19
C SER A 15 17.88 11.90 -22.06
N LEU A 16 18.84 12.27 -21.21
CA LEU A 16 19.29 11.52 -20.03
C LEU A 16 18.31 11.60 -18.84
N LEU A 17 17.19 12.31 -18.98
CA LEU A 17 16.14 12.36 -17.96
C LEU A 17 15.19 11.19 -18.16
N GLN A 18 15.24 10.26 -17.22
CA GLN A 18 14.32 9.14 -17.14
C GLN A 18 13.14 9.58 -16.27
N LEU A 19 12.00 9.80 -16.89
CA LEU A 19 10.75 10.00 -16.18
C LEU A 19 10.32 8.66 -15.61
N MET A 20 9.71 8.63 -14.43
CA MET A 20 9.15 7.41 -13.87
C MET A 20 7.69 7.65 -13.55
N VAL A 21 6.84 6.80 -14.10
CA VAL A 21 5.42 6.77 -13.79
C VAL A 21 5.24 5.85 -12.60
N VAL A 22 4.82 6.42 -11.47
CA VAL A 22 4.53 5.67 -10.25
C VAL A 22 3.02 5.53 -10.11
N THR A 23 2.55 4.29 -9.99
CA THR A 23 1.14 3.99 -9.76
C THR A 23 0.96 3.37 -8.39
N HIS A 24 0.02 3.89 -7.60
CA HIS A 24 -0.43 3.27 -6.35
C HIS A 24 -1.85 2.74 -6.53
N SER A 25 -2.04 1.44 -6.40
CA SER A 25 -3.36 0.81 -6.34
C SER A 25 -3.65 0.39 -4.91
N VAL A 26 -4.77 0.87 -4.37
CA VAL A 26 -5.12 0.68 -2.96
C VAL A 26 -6.50 0.07 -2.83
N THR A 27 -6.60 -1.01 -2.05
CA THR A 27 -7.86 -1.60 -1.60
C THR A 27 -7.86 -1.71 -0.07
N GLY A 28 -8.85 -1.10 0.57
CA GLY A 28 -8.90 -0.96 2.03
C GLY A 28 -10.31 -0.88 2.57
N LYS A 29 -10.42 -0.55 3.87
CA LYS A 29 -11.69 -0.32 4.55
C LYS A 29 -11.64 0.99 5.32
N LEU A 30 -12.60 1.88 5.07
CA LEU A 30 -12.92 2.97 5.98
C LEU A 30 -13.69 2.37 7.16
N ARG A 31 -13.35 2.72 8.40
CA ARG A 31 -14.00 2.18 9.61
C ARG A 31 -14.42 3.30 10.54
N ALA A 32 -15.57 3.16 11.18
CA ALA A 32 -16.03 4.06 12.23
C ALA A 32 -16.95 3.32 13.21
N ASP A 33 -17.14 3.88 14.40
CA ASP A 33 -17.95 3.25 15.47
C ASP A 33 -19.47 3.39 15.22
N THR A 34 -19.87 4.37 14.41
CA THR A 34 -21.28 4.63 14.07
C THR A 34 -21.42 4.88 12.57
N GLN A 35 -22.63 4.69 12.05
CA GLN A 35 -22.96 4.97 10.66
C GLN A 35 -22.77 6.45 10.30
N ALA A 36 -23.16 7.37 11.18
CA ALA A 36 -22.96 8.81 10.97
C ALA A 36 -21.46 9.19 10.92
N ALA A 37 -20.64 8.59 11.78
CA ALA A 37 -19.20 8.78 11.74
C ALA A 37 -18.56 8.15 10.48
N LEU A 38 -19.10 7.01 10.01
CA LEU A 38 -18.66 6.37 8.77
C LEU A 38 -18.98 7.26 7.56
N ASP A 39 -20.18 7.83 7.52
CA ASP A 39 -20.60 8.74 6.45
C ASP A 39 -19.72 10.00 6.40
N THR A 40 -19.41 10.57 7.57
CA THR A 40 -18.45 11.70 7.69
C THR A 40 -17.06 11.32 7.16
N LYS A 41 -16.57 10.10 7.47
CA LYS A 41 -15.29 9.61 6.94
C LYS A 41 -15.31 9.40 5.43
N ILE A 42 -16.42 8.89 4.89
CA ILE A 42 -16.61 8.72 3.43
C ILE A 42 -16.62 10.09 2.75
N ALA A 43 -17.36 11.06 3.28
CA ALA A 43 -17.38 12.43 2.75
C ALA A 43 -15.99 13.08 2.78
N THR A 44 -15.27 12.94 3.90
CA THR A 44 -13.90 13.43 4.05
C THR A 44 -12.97 12.78 3.02
N PHE A 45 -13.04 11.46 2.88
CA PHE A 45 -12.25 10.69 1.91
C PHE A 45 -12.53 11.14 0.47
N ASN A 46 -13.80 11.28 0.08
CA ASN A 46 -14.17 11.78 -1.25
C ASN A 46 -13.70 13.23 -1.48
N SER A 47 -13.74 14.09 -0.44
CA SER A 47 -13.31 15.49 -0.56
C SER A 47 -11.82 15.63 -0.91
N VAL A 48 -10.98 14.70 -0.45
CA VAL A 48 -9.54 14.68 -0.79
C VAL A 48 -9.35 14.54 -2.31
N PHE A 49 -10.11 13.66 -2.95
CA PHE A 49 -10.02 13.41 -4.38
C PHE A 49 -10.71 14.47 -5.25
N ASN A 50 -11.67 15.21 -4.68
CA ASN A 50 -12.30 16.36 -5.35
C ASN A 50 -11.43 17.62 -5.29
N SER A 51 -10.41 17.65 -4.42
CA SER A 51 -9.43 18.72 -4.41
C SER A 51 -8.46 18.54 -5.59
N SER A 52 -8.16 19.63 -6.30
CA SER A 52 -7.15 19.63 -7.37
C SER A 52 -5.72 19.38 -6.85
N ASN A 53 -5.53 19.24 -5.53
CA ASN A 53 -4.23 19.24 -4.86
C ASN A 53 -4.15 18.17 -3.77
N ILE A 54 -4.03 16.90 -4.17
CA ILE A 54 -3.53 15.86 -3.28
C ILE A 54 -2.10 16.26 -2.89
N SER A 55 -1.76 16.34 -1.61
CA SER A 55 -0.42 16.80 -1.16
C SER A 55 0.59 15.65 -1.05
N ALA A 56 0.12 14.50 -0.61
CA ALA A 56 0.88 13.28 -0.51
C ALA A 56 -0.03 12.05 -0.50
N VAL A 57 0.49 10.92 -0.97
CA VAL A 57 -0.15 9.61 -0.84
C VAL A 57 0.89 8.53 -0.59
N GLY A 58 0.57 7.58 0.28
CA GLY A 58 1.38 6.39 0.51
C GLY A 58 1.06 5.75 1.85
N LEU A 59 2.03 5.00 2.36
CA LEU A 59 1.95 4.39 3.68
C LEU A 59 2.68 5.28 4.70
N TYR A 60 2.16 5.33 5.91
CA TYR A 60 2.74 6.09 7.01
C TYR A 60 2.93 5.14 8.18
N PHE A 61 3.97 5.40 8.98
CA PHE A 61 4.11 4.77 10.28
C PHE A 61 3.04 5.30 11.25
N ASP A 62 2.80 4.59 12.34
CA ASP A 62 1.78 4.95 13.33
C ASP A 62 2.04 6.32 14.00
N ASN A 63 3.30 6.76 14.04
CA ASN A 63 3.69 8.10 14.49
C ASN A 63 3.42 9.21 13.44
N GLY A 64 2.88 8.84 12.27
CA GLY A 64 2.57 9.77 11.18
C GLY A 64 3.78 10.17 10.33
N THR A 65 4.94 9.55 10.50
CA THR A 65 6.10 9.76 9.61
C THR A 65 5.92 8.97 8.30
N PRO A 66 6.36 9.51 7.15
CA PRO A 66 6.19 8.85 5.85
C PRO A 66 7.10 7.62 5.73
N THR A 67 6.61 6.55 5.09
CA THR A 67 7.47 5.45 4.64
C THR A 67 8.08 5.77 3.26
N GLN A 68 8.94 4.88 2.75
CA GLN A 68 9.46 4.93 1.38
C GLN A 68 8.37 4.86 0.29
N HIS A 69 7.14 4.45 0.66
CA HIS A 69 6.00 4.35 -0.24
C HIS A 69 5.23 5.66 -0.40
N VAL A 70 5.66 6.76 0.24
CA VAL A 70 5.00 8.06 0.11
C VAL A 70 5.48 8.80 -1.13
N ILE A 71 4.53 9.15 -2.00
CA ILE A 71 4.70 10.15 -3.05
C ILE A 71 4.22 11.48 -2.50
N GLN A 72 5.11 12.47 -2.48
CA GLN A 72 4.77 13.86 -2.18
C GLN A 72 4.61 14.64 -3.47
N THR A 73 3.62 15.52 -3.54
CA THR A 73 3.37 16.38 -4.72
C THR A 73 4.54 17.29 -5.06
N SER A 74 5.35 17.68 -4.08
CA SER A 74 6.61 18.42 -4.32
C SER A 74 7.68 17.61 -5.04
N ALA A 75 7.57 16.27 -5.04
CA ALA A 75 8.48 15.36 -5.74
C ALA A 75 7.95 14.91 -7.11
N THR A 76 6.77 15.38 -7.52
CA THR A 76 6.16 15.05 -8.81
C THR A 76 6.28 16.20 -9.81
N LEU A 77 6.14 15.89 -11.10
CA LEU A 77 6.19 16.86 -12.18
C LEU A 77 4.86 17.58 -12.38
N ASP A 78 3.75 16.85 -12.27
CA ASP A 78 2.40 17.33 -12.58
C ASP A 78 1.37 16.92 -11.52
N GLY A 79 1.82 16.91 -10.25
CA GLY A 79 0.98 16.49 -9.13
C GLY A 79 0.72 14.99 -9.05
N ILE A 80 -0.21 14.63 -8.17
CA ILE A 80 -0.71 13.26 -7.99
C ILE A 80 -2.12 13.23 -8.54
N LYS A 81 -2.40 12.32 -9.47
CA LYS A 81 -3.68 12.21 -10.18
C LYS A 81 -4.42 10.97 -9.77
N LEU A 82 -5.72 11.10 -9.55
CA LEU A 82 -6.63 9.97 -9.42
C LEU A 82 -6.98 9.45 -10.81
N VAL A 83 -6.57 8.22 -11.09
CA VAL A 83 -6.80 7.56 -12.38
C VAL A 83 -7.95 6.56 -12.34
N ASN A 84 -8.32 6.08 -11.16
CA ASN A 84 -9.49 5.22 -10.95
C ASN A 84 -10.04 5.34 -9.52
N GLY A 85 -11.36 5.35 -9.37
CA GLY A 85 -12.05 5.47 -8.08
C GLY A 85 -12.22 6.93 -7.60
N PRO A 86 -12.55 7.16 -6.32
CA PRO A 86 -12.80 6.15 -5.30
C PRO A 86 -14.02 5.28 -5.62
N ASN A 87 -13.83 3.97 -5.63
CA ASN A 87 -14.87 2.96 -5.86
C ASN A 87 -15.24 2.26 -4.56
N TYR A 88 -16.48 1.81 -4.48
CA TYR A 88 -17.05 1.09 -3.34
C TYR A 88 -17.56 -0.29 -3.78
N PRO A 89 -16.66 -1.24 -4.08
CA PRO A 89 -16.99 -2.45 -4.85
C PRO A 89 -17.87 -3.46 -4.11
N SER A 90 -18.09 -3.28 -2.81
CA SER A 90 -18.84 -4.21 -1.96
C SER A 90 -19.95 -3.48 -1.20
N GLY A 91 -21.13 -4.09 -1.17
CA GLY A 91 -22.30 -3.64 -0.40
C GLY A 91 -22.89 -4.72 0.50
N SER A 92 -22.20 -5.84 0.69
CA SER A 92 -22.71 -6.99 1.43
C SER A 92 -22.28 -7.01 2.90
N GLY A 93 -22.96 -7.79 3.73
CA GLY A 93 -22.62 -7.94 5.15
C GLY A 93 -22.80 -6.66 5.95
N ALA A 94 -21.79 -6.29 6.74
CA ALA A 94 -21.82 -5.10 7.59
C ALA A 94 -21.33 -3.81 6.89
N GLU A 95 -21.27 -3.79 5.56
CA GLU A 95 -20.96 -2.58 4.78
C GLU A 95 -21.94 -1.45 5.15
N TYR A 96 -21.41 -0.24 5.30
CA TYR A 96 -22.13 0.97 5.68
C TYR A 96 -22.70 1.01 7.12
N SER A 97 -22.43 -0.01 7.95
CA SER A 97 -22.72 0.05 9.41
C SER A 97 -21.48 0.40 10.23
N VAL A 98 -20.39 -0.36 10.05
CA VAL A 98 -19.12 -0.20 10.81
C VAL A 98 -17.90 -0.08 9.90
N PHE A 99 -18.04 -0.41 8.62
CA PHE A 99 -17.00 -0.19 7.62
C PHE A 99 -17.54 0.04 6.21
N ARG A 100 -16.69 0.59 5.35
CA ARG A 100 -16.92 0.66 3.91
C ARG A 100 -15.67 0.23 3.15
N THR A 101 -15.78 -0.78 2.28
CA THR A 101 -14.67 -1.19 1.41
C THR A 101 -14.43 -0.14 0.33
N VAL A 102 -13.16 0.28 0.17
CA VAL A 102 -12.76 1.31 -0.79
C VAL A 102 -11.66 0.79 -1.70
N GLN A 103 -11.70 1.20 -2.96
CA GLN A 103 -10.65 0.96 -3.94
C GLN A 103 -10.37 2.22 -4.74
N PHE A 104 -9.10 2.55 -4.93
CA PHE A 104 -8.68 3.67 -5.78
C PHE A 104 -7.30 3.44 -6.35
N THR A 105 -6.99 4.14 -7.44
CA THR A 105 -5.68 4.12 -8.07
C THR A 105 -5.22 5.54 -8.33
N LEU A 106 -4.02 5.84 -7.87
CA LEU A 106 -3.35 7.11 -8.08
C LEU A 106 -2.14 6.92 -8.97
N GLN A 107 -1.79 7.96 -9.71
CA GLN A 107 -0.64 7.99 -10.58
C GLN A 107 0.09 9.32 -10.41
N ALA A 108 1.42 9.28 -10.45
CA ALA A 108 2.26 10.46 -10.47
C ALA A 108 3.46 10.25 -11.39
N GLU A 109 3.89 11.34 -12.02
CA GLU A 109 5.13 11.37 -12.77
C GLU A 109 6.23 11.96 -11.88
N VAL A 110 7.32 11.22 -11.69
CA VAL A 110 8.47 11.64 -10.89
C VAL A 110 9.74 11.59 -11.72
N LYS A 111 10.74 12.40 -11.36
CA LYS A 111 12.06 12.29 -11.96
C LYS A 111 12.76 11.05 -11.37
N SER A 112 13.14 10.09 -12.22
CA SER A 112 13.96 8.97 -11.75
C SER A 112 15.40 9.41 -11.57
N ALA A 113 15.94 9.24 -10.36
CA ALA A 113 17.38 9.30 -10.13
C ALA A 113 18.08 7.99 -10.56
N ASN A 114 17.34 6.88 -10.63
CA ASN A 114 17.88 5.57 -10.95
C ASN A 114 17.71 5.28 -12.45
N ARG A 115 18.80 5.42 -13.22
CA ARG A 115 18.83 5.11 -14.65
C ARG A 115 18.89 3.62 -14.94
N ASP A 116 19.29 2.85 -13.94
CA ASP A 116 19.50 1.41 -14.07
C ASP A 116 18.23 0.62 -13.77
N LEU A 117 17.19 1.26 -13.20
CA LEU A 117 15.90 0.62 -12.97
C LEU A 117 15.13 0.50 -14.30
N VAL A 118 14.71 -0.73 -14.62
CA VAL A 118 13.88 -1.06 -15.78
C VAL A 118 12.42 -1.18 -15.36
N GLN A 119 12.17 -1.84 -14.24
CA GLN A 119 10.83 -2.04 -13.70
C GLN A 119 10.92 -2.24 -12.19
N PHE A 120 9.95 -1.70 -11.45
CA PHE A 120 9.75 -2.00 -10.03
C PHE A 120 8.27 -2.27 -9.77
N GLN A 121 7.98 -3.33 -9.02
CA GLN A 121 6.66 -3.62 -8.51
C GLN A 121 6.76 -4.13 -7.07
N GLU A 122 5.94 -3.58 -6.19
CA GLU A 122 5.84 -4.04 -4.81
C GLU A 122 4.38 -4.07 -4.37
N THR A 123 4.02 -5.08 -3.60
CA THR A 123 2.71 -5.23 -2.98
C THR A 123 2.86 -5.45 -1.49
N ILE A 124 2.09 -4.69 -0.73
CA ILE A 124 1.95 -4.82 0.70
C ILE A 124 0.52 -5.26 0.97
N SER A 125 0.38 -6.44 1.56
CA SER A 125 -0.90 -7.01 1.93
C SER A 125 -0.97 -7.19 3.45
N VAL A 126 -2.14 -6.90 4.00
CA VAL A 126 -2.43 -6.99 5.42
C VAL A 126 -3.68 -7.83 5.57
N SER A 127 -3.55 -8.97 6.25
CA SER A 127 -4.62 -9.91 6.52
C SER A 127 -4.75 -10.19 8.02
N GLY A 128 -5.84 -10.85 8.43
CA GLY A 128 -6.09 -11.15 9.84
C GLY A 128 -6.73 -10.00 10.63
N GLY A 129 -6.65 -10.12 11.95
CA GLY A 129 -7.25 -9.21 12.94
C GLY A 129 -8.78 -8.99 12.84
N THR A 130 -9.49 -9.84 12.10
CA THR A 130 -10.93 -10.04 12.28
C THR A 130 -11.16 -10.80 13.58
N ARG A 131 -12.24 -10.48 14.32
CA ARG A 131 -12.62 -11.16 15.56
C ARG A 131 -13.55 -12.34 15.25
N PRO A 132 -13.09 -13.60 15.12
CA PRO A 132 -13.97 -14.74 15.23
C PRO A 132 -14.47 -14.80 16.67
N SER A 133 -15.78 -14.88 16.83
CA SER A 133 -16.36 -15.47 18.02
C SER A 133 -16.65 -16.92 17.69
N THR A 134 -16.12 -17.83 18.48
CA THR A 134 -16.48 -19.25 18.39
C THR A 134 -17.38 -19.62 19.56
N TRP A 135 -18.20 -20.63 19.37
CA TRP A 135 -18.94 -21.28 20.44
C TRP A 135 -18.16 -22.53 20.82
N LEU A 136 -17.74 -22.62 22.08
CA LEU A 136 -17.27 -23.90 22.61
C LEU A 136 -18.47 -24.66 23.15
N LEU A 137 -18.64 -25.91 22.72
CA LEU A 137 -19.49 -26.87 23.40
C LEU A 137 -18.67 -27.51 24.53
N PRO A 138 -19.02 -27.29 25.80
CA PRO A 138 -18.40 -27.99 26.91
C PRO A 138 -18.64 -29.51 26.81
N ALA A 139 -17.62 -30.30 27.16
CA ALA A 139 -17.68 -31.76 27.09
C ALA A 139 -18.67 -32.37 28.10
N ASP A 140 -19.08 -31.62 29.11
CA ASP A 140 -20.07 -32.01 30.12
C ASP A 140 -21.53 -31.82 29.64
N GLY A 141 -21.74 -31.37 28.40
CA GLY A 141 -23.07 -31.15 27.84
C GLY A 141 -23.75 -29.88 28.33
N SER A 142 -23.04 -28.99 29.04
CA SER A 142 -23.57 -27.69 29.44
C SER A 142 -23.76 -26.75 28.23
N LEU A 143 -24.44 -25.62 28.48
CA LEU A 143 -24.77 -24.66 27.42
C LEU A 143 -23.49 -24.13 26.74
N PRO A 144 -23.51 -23.95 25.40
CA PRO A 144 -22.37 -23.40 24.69
C PRO A 144 -21.89 -22.07 25.27
N ILE A 145 -20.58 -21.96 25.50
CA ILE A 145 -19.97 -20.72 25.98
C ILE A 145 -19.43 -19.95 24.78
N ARG A 146 -19.87 -18.70 24.61
CA ARG A 146 -19.34 -17.81 23.58
C ARG A 146 -17.97 -17.32 24.01
N GLN A 147 -16.92 -17.81 23.36
CA GLN A 147 -15.57 -17.28 23.58
C GLN A 147 -15.26 -16.17 22.58
N ARG A 148 -14.69 -15.08 23.11
CA ARG A 148 -14.24 -13.94 22.33
C ARG A 148 -12.71 -13.89 22.41
N LEU A 149 -12.03 -14.17 21.30
CA LEU A 149 -10.60 -13.92 21.20
C LEU A 149 -10.34 -12.42 21.42
N VAL A 150 -9.45 -12.13 22.38
CA VAL A 150 -9.19 -10.75 22.84
C VAL A 150 -8.37 -9.98 21.81
N ARG A 151 -7.41 -10.65 21.14
CA ARG A 151 -6.62 -10.10 20.03
C ARG A 151 -6.25 -11.22 19.06
N ILE A 152 -6.28 -10.92 17.76
CA ILE A 152 -5.76 -11.80 16.72
C ILE A 152 -4.70 -11.03 15.99
N PRO A 153 -3.53 -11.64 15.76
CA PRO A 153 -2.49 -10.97 15.02
C PRO A 153 -2.92 -10.69 13.58
N TYR A 154 -2.36 -9.62 13.04
CA TYR A 154 -2.31 -9.34 11.63
C TYR A 154 -1.09 -10.04 11.04
N THR A 155 -1.26 -10.60 9.85
CA THR A 155 -0.14 -11.01 9.01
C THR A 155 0.04 -9.96 7.94
N ILE A 156 1.25 -9.44 7.84
CA ILE A 156 1.63 -8.46 6.83
C ILE A 156 2.66 -9.11 5.93
N THR A 157 2.45 -8.98 4.62
CA THR A 157 3.36 -9.49 3.60
C THR A 157 3.75 -8.33 2.70
N GLN A 158 5.05 -8.08 2.57
CA GLN A 158 5.66 -7.16 1.61
C GLN A 158 6.42 -7.99 0.59
N ALA A 159 5.92 -8.04 -0.64
CA ALA A 159 6.51 -8.82 -1.70
C ALA A 159 6.64 -8.00 -2.98
N GLY A 160 7.67 -8.25 -3.76
CA GLY A 160 7.89 -7.48 -4.96
C GLY A 160 8.97 -8.03 -5.87
N SER A 161 9.17 -7.30 -6.96
CA SER A 161 10.21 -7.57 -7.92
C SER A 161 10.77 -6.28 -8.52
N ALA A 162 12.03 -6.36 -8.95
CA ALA A 162 12.70 -5.32 -9.69
C ALA A 162 13.47 -5.92 -10.87
N GLU A 163 13.53 -5.18 -11.96
CA GLU A 163 14.43 -5.47 -13.08
C GLU A 163 15.39 -4.29 -13.23
N THR A 164 16.69 -4.59 -13.33
CA THR A 164 17.75 -3.58 -13.41
C THR A 164 18.76 -3.88 -14.51
N TYR A 165 19.45 -2.87 -15.00
CA TYR A 165 20.62 -3.03 -15.87
C TYR A 165 21.92 -3.33 -15.10
N ARG A 166 21.90 -3.22 -13.77
CA ARG A 166 23.02 -3.60 -12.90
C ARG A 166 22.86 -5.00 -12.33
N SER A 167 23.99 -5.67 -12.14
CA SER A 167 24.11 -6.95 -11.43
C SER A 167 24.03 -6.83 -9.91
N THR A 168 23.79 -5.64 -9.38
CA THR A 168 23.65 -5.36 -7.95
C THR A 168 22.34 -4.64 -7.69
N PHE A 169 21.65 -5.02 -6.61
CA PHE A 169 20.41 -4.40 -6.18
C PHE A 169 20.39 -4.33 -4.66
N ALA A 170 20.05 -3.15 -4.12
CA ALA A 170 19.74 -3.00 -2.71
C ALA A 170 18.28 -3.42 -2.53
N TRP A 171 18.06 -4.54 -1.84
CA TRP A 171 16.73 -5.00 -1.48
C TRP A 171 15.99 -3.91 -0.71
N PRO A 172 14.67 -3.72 -0.93
CA PRO A 172 13.90 -2.82 -0.10
C PRO A 172 13.96 -3.26 1.36
N ASP A 173 14.08 -2.29 2.26
CA ASP A 173 13.98 -2.55 3.69
C ASP A 173 12.56 -3.04 4.02
N PRO A 174 12.42 -4.06 4.89
CA PRO A 174 11.12 -4.46 5.42
C PRO A 174 10.46 -3.28 6.15
N LEU A 175 9.13 -3.18 6.07
CA LEU A 175 8.37 -2.17 6.82
C LEU A 175 8.33 -2.39 8.33
N GLY A 176 8.68 -3.61 8.79
CA GLY A 176 8.77 -3.97 10.22
C GLY A 176 10.22 -4.10 10.68
N GLU A 177 10.43 -4.12 12.00
CA GLU A 177 11.78 -4.21 12.60
C GLU A 177 12.49 -5.53 12.24
N GLU A 178 11.76 -6.66 12.26
CA GLU A 178 12.32 -7.98 11.90
C GLU A 178 11.23 -8.88 11.31
N PRO A 179 11.37 -9.38 10.06
CA PRO A 179 10.42 -10.30 9.45
C PRO A 179 10.49 -11.69 10.09
N ASP A 180 9.33 -12.33 10.29
CA ASP A 180 9.24 -13.76 10.64
C ASP A 180 9.81 -14.63 9.50
N THR A 181 9.59 -14.23 8.26
CA THR A 181 10.05 -14.92 7.05
C THR A 181 10.70 -13.93 6.09
N ILE A 182 11.84 -14.33 5.54
CA ILE A 182 12.57 -13.60 4.50
C ILE A 182 12.87 -14.55 3.35
N SER A 183 12.49 -14.15 2.14
CA SER A 183 12.88 -14.80 0.89
C SER A 183 13.36 -13.76 -0.10
N GLN A 184 14.56 -13.94 -0.65
CA GLN A 184 15.17 -13.04 -1.63
C GLN A 184 15.82 -13.88 -2.73
N THR A 185 15.53 -13.55 -3.98
CA THR A 185 16.04 -14.29 -5.15
C THR A 185 16.58 -13.33 -6.19
N ALA A 186 17.84 -13.56 -6.58
CA ALA A 186 18.48 -12.90 -7.71
C ALA A 186 18.53 -13.87 -8.89
N ALA A 187 17.94 -13.48 -10.01
CA ALA A 187 18.11 -14.20 -11.27
C ALA A 187 19.39 -13.73 -11.97
N GLY A 188 19.98 -14.62 -12.76
CA GLY A 188 21.13 -14.29 -13.62
C GLY A 188 20.78 -13.27 -14.71
N ALA A 189 21.80 -12.89 -15.49
CA ALA A 189 21.63 -11.96 -16.60
C ALA A 189 20.70 -12.54 -17.67
N GLU A 190 19.68 -11.79 -18.06
CA GLU A 190 18.86 -12.02 -19.25
C GLU A 190 19.22 -11.00 -20.32
N TYR A 191 19.38 -11.43 -21.56
CA TYR A 191 19.76 -10.53 -22.66
C TYR A 191 18.53 -10.16 -23.48
N ASN A 192 18.23 -8.86 -23.53
CA ASN A 192 17.19 -8.33 -24.39
C ASN A 192 17.59 -8.41 -25.86
N ARG A 193 16.64 -8.23 -26.79
CA ARG A 193 16.90 -8.25 -28.25
C ARG A 193 17.99 -7.28 -28.72
N GLY A 194 18.33 -6.26 -27.92
CA GLY A 194 19.43 -5.33 -28.17
C GLY A 194 20.79 -5.73 -27.57
N GLY A 195 20.94 -6.96 -27.04
CA GLY A 195 22.16 -7.44 -26.40
C GLY A 195 22.45 -6.84 -25.02
N GLN A 196 21.56 -6.01 -24.48
CA GLN A 196 21.69 -5.43 -23.16
C GLN A 196 21.23 -6.44 -22.09
N ALA A 197 22.10 -6.71 -21.12
CA ALA A 197 21.78 -7.55 -19.97
C ALA A 197 20.84 -6.83 -19.00
N THR A 198 19.82 -7.55 -18.51
CA THR A 198 19.01 -7.17 -17.36
C THR A 198 19.09 -8.25 -16.29
N TYR A 199 18.87 -7.83 -15.05
CA TYR A 199 18.94 -8.67 -13.86
C TYR A 199 17.61 -8.54 -13.12
N ARG A 200 17.04 -9.67 -12.72
CA ARG A 200 15.77 -9.70 -11.99
C ARG A 200 15.99 -10.03 -10.53
N TRP A 201 15.22 -9.35 -9.69
CA TRP A 201 15.27 -9.44 -8.24
C TRP A 201 13.84 -9.66 -7.76
N SER A 202 13.64 -10.54 -6.79
CA SER A 202 12.37 -10.70 -6.11
C SER A 202 12.56 -10.86 -4.61
N TRP A 203 11.65 -10.29 -3.82
CA TRP A 203 11.64 -10.40 -2.37
C TRP A 203 10.25 -10.75 -1.85
N ASP A 204 10.20 -11.41 -0.71
CA ASP A 204 9.01 -11.66 0.11
C ASP A 204 9.42 -11.57 1.58
N TYR A 205 8.79 -10.65 2.29
CA TYR A 205 8.92 -10.47 3.74
C TYR A 205 7.56 -10.68 4.38
N GLN A 206 7.51 -11.46 5.44
CA GLN A 206 6.29 -11.69 6.22
C GLN A 206 6.53 -11.40 7.69
N TRP A 207 5.58 -10.75 8.36
CA TRP A 207 5.60 -10.57 9.81
C TRP A 207 4.21 -10.63 10.43
N THR A 208 4.20 -10.93 11.72
CA THR A 208 3.02 -11.08 12.55
C THR A 208 2.99 -9.98 13.62
N THR A 209 1.93 -9.19 13.68
CA THR A 209 1.80 -8.09 14.65
C THR A 209 0.42 -8.04 15.30
N LEU A 210 0.33 -7.52 16.52
CA LEU A 210 -0.96 -7.28 17.19
C LEU A 210 -1.57 -5.90 16.87
N THR A 211 -0.83 -5.02 16.19
CA THR A 211 -1.28 -3.68 15.78
C THR A 211 -1.55 -3.63 14.28
N THR A 212 -2.60 -2.92 13.87
CA THR A 212 -2.88 -2.76 12.43
C THR A 212 -1.97 -1.66 11.87
N PRO A 213 -1.22 -1.89 10.78
CA PRO A 213 -0.53 -0.82 10.08
C PRO A 213 -1.57 0.12 9.45
N ALA A 214 -1.46 1.43 9.73
CA ALA A 214 -2.40 2.42 9.24
C ALA A 214 -1.92 3.08 7.93
N ALA A 215 -2.60 2.84 6.82
CA ALA A 215 -2.46 3.70 5.65
C ALA A 215 -3.24 5.00 5.88
N THR A 216 -2.51 6.12 5.95
CA THR A 216 -3.11 7.44 6.18
C THR A 216 -3.03 8.27 4.91
N LEU A 217 -4.18 8.71 4.38
CA LEU A 217 -4.24 9.81 3.41
C LEU A 217 -4.32 11.12 4.18
N ARG A 218 -3.44 12.08 3.88
CA ARG A 218 -3.47 13.41 4.50
C ARG A 218 -4.02 14.44 3.51
N PRO A 219 -5.12 15.14 3.85
CA PRO A 219 -5.48 16.38 3.17
C PRO A 219 -4.34 17.40 3.32
N ASN A 220 -4.27 18.34 2.40
CA ASN A 220 -3.34 19.46 2.49
C ASN A 220 -3.83 20.44 3.57
N ASP A 221 -3.48 20.21 4.85
CA ASP A 221 -3.69 21.18 5.92
C ASP A 221 -2.66 22.32 5.83
N ARG A 222 -2.70 23.07 4.71
CA ARG A 222 -2.05 24.39 4.62
C ARG A 222 -2.92 25.49 5.21
N ARG A 223 -3.48 25.25 6.40
CA ARG A 223 -3.87 26.32 7.34
C ARG A 223 -2.87 26.33 8.49
N GLY A 224 -1.61 26.52 8.12
CA GLY A 224 -0.60 26.98 9.06
C GLY A 224 -0.81 28.47 9.28
N TYR A 225 -1.03 28.83 10.53
CA TYR A 225 -0.81 30.17 11.07
C TYR A 225 0.45 30.80 10.48
N GLN A 226 0.29 31.82 9.65
CA GLN A 226 0.83 33.19 9.80
C GLN A 226 0.33 34.03 8.62
#